data_AF-D0IA57-F1
#
_entry.id   AF-D0IA57-F1
#
_cell.length_a   1.000
_cell.length_b   1.000
_cell.length_c   1.000
_cell.angle_alpha   90.00
_cell.angle_beta   90.00
_cell.angle_gamma   90.00
#
_symmetry.space_group_name_H-M   'P 1'
#
loop_
_entity.id
_entity.type
_entity.pdbx_description
1 polymer ?
#
loop_
_entity_poly.entity_id
_entity_poly.type
_entity_poly.pdbx_seq_one_letter_code
_entity_poly.pdbx_strand_id
1 'polypeptide(L)' 'MTGFNDMPYLDWFRIPLTTVSLPQSQLGDQAVRMLLSQIRKESDSSFPRKVLLQPKLVVRKSTAKPRKP' A
#
# COMPACT_ATOMS: atom_id res chain seq x y z
N MET A 1 -16.87 1.44 -8.31
CA MET A 1 -16.18 0.27 -7.70
C MET A 1 -14.72 0.62 -7.47
N THR A 2 -14.19 0.26 -6.30
CA THR A 2 -12.77 0.40 -5.95
C THR A 2 -12.16 -0.98 -5.68
N GLY A 3 -10.87 -1.14 -5.95
CA GLY A 3 -10.07 -2.33 -5.66
C GLY A 3 -8.88 -2.05 -4.73
N PHE A 4 -7.98 -3.03 -4.58
CA PHE A 4 -6.83 -2.97 -3.67
C PHE A 4 -5.56 -3.54 -4.35
N ASN A 5 -4.38 -3.15 -3.87
CA ASN A 5 -3.04 -3.60 -4.29
C ASN A 5 -2.47 -3.09 -5.62
N ASP A 6 -3.20 -2.31 -6.42
CA ASP A 6 -2.70 -1.66 -7.64
C ASP A 6 -1.78 -2.52 -8.52
N MET A 7 -2.20 -3.74 -8.83
CA MET A 7 -1.38 -4.65 -9.63
C MET A 7 -1.24 -4.15 -11.08
N PRO A 8 -0.10 -4.40 -11.75
CA PRO A 8 0.18 -3.83 -13.08
C PRO A 8 -0.88 -4.11 -14.16
N TYR A 9 -1.57 -5.25 -14.08
CA TYR A 9 -2.58 -5.66 -15.07
C TYR A 9 -3.95 -4.98 -14.89
N LEU A 10 -4.16 -4.20 -13.83
CA LEU A 10 -5.45 -3.53 -13.58
C LEU A 10 -5.78 -2.45 -14.61
N ASP A 11 -4.78 -1.98 -15.35
CA ASP A 11 -4.94 -1.06 -16.47
C ASP A 11 -5.48 -1.74 -17.75
N TRP A 12 -5.40 -3.06 -17.84
CA TRP A 12 -5.83 -3.81 -19.03
C TRP A 12 -7.29 -4.25 -18.99
N PHE A 13 -7.96 -4.05 -17.86
CA PHE A 13 -9.37 -4.37 -17.75
C PHE A 13 -10.19 -3.51 -18.72
N ARG A 14 -11.27 -4.09 -19.27
CA ARG A 14 -12.24 -3.36 -20.13
C ARG A 14 -12.68 -2.03 -19.50
N ILE A 15 -12.77 -1.99 -18.17
CA ILE A 15 -12.89 -0.76 -17.38
C ILE A 15 -11.72 -0.77 -16.37
N PRO A 16 -10.67 0.06 -16.56
CA PRO A 16 -9.54 0.12 -15.64
C PRO A 16 -9.96 0.46 -14.20
N LEU A 17 -9.43 -0.29 -13.23
CA LEU A 17 -9.94 -0.31 -11.85
C LEU A 17 -9.26 0.74 -10.95
N THR A 18 -10.05 1.66 -10.41
CA THR A 18 -9.63 2.56 -9.32
C THR A 18 -9.26 1.74 -8.10
N THR A 19 -8.12 1.98 -7.49
CA THR A 19 -7.57 1.10 -6.45
C THR A 19 -6.79 1.85 -5.37
N VAL A 20 -6.79 1.32 -4.16
CA VAL A 20 -5.86 1.74 -3.11
C VAL A 20 -4.55 0.98 -3.32
N SER A 21 -3.51 1.71 -3.73
CA SER A 21 -2.15 1.23 -3.92
C SER A 21 -1.39 1.23 -2.59
N LEU A 22 -0.78 0.09 -2.28
CA LEU A 22 0.10 -0.06 -1.13
C LEU A 22 1.55 0.24 -1.54
N PRO A 23 2.34 0.92 -0.69
CA PRO A 23 3.76 1.14 -0.95
C PRO A 23 4.57 -0.14 -0.66
N GLN A 24 4.37 -1.19 -1.47
CA GLN A 24 4.89 -2.54 -1.24
C GLN A 24 6.42 -2.58 -1.06
N SER A 25 7.16 -1.83 -1.88
CA SER A 25 8.62 -1.72 -1.74
C SER A 25 9.01 -1.16 -0.38
N GLN A 26 8.38 -0.06 0.06
CA GLN A 26 8.67 0.54 1.36
C GLN A 26 8.27 -0.39 2.51
N LEU A 27 7.18 -1.15 2.36
CA LEU A 27 6.75 -2.12 3.34
C LEU A 27 7.80 -3.23 3.52
N GLY A 28 8.33 -3.78 2.41
CA GLY A 28 9.41 -4.74 2.44
C GLY A 28 10.69 -4.18 3.07
N ASP A 29 11.10 -2.98 2.65
CA ASP A 29 12.29 -2.31 3.18
C ASP A 29 12.18 -2.10 4.70
N GLN A 30 11.03 -1.62 5.19
CA GLN A 30 10.80 -1.42 6.62
C GLN A 30 10.79 -2.74 7.37
N ALA A 31 10.14 -3.78 6.83
CA ALA A 31 10.11 -5.10 7.46
C ALA A 31 11.53 -5.69 7.63
N VAL A 32 12.35 -5.63 6.57
CA VAL A 32 13.75 -6.11 6.62
C VAL A 32 14.57 -5.30 7.60
N ARG A 33 14.45 -3.97 7.61
CA ARG A 33 15.16 -3.10 8.56
C ARG A 33 14.78 -3.42 10.01
N MET A 34 13.50 -3.60 10.29
CA MET A 34 13.02 -3.96 11.62
C MET A 34 13.56 -5.33 12.04
N LEU A 35 13.52 -6.33 11.16
CA LEU A 35 14.07 -7.65 11.45
C LEU A 35 15.58 -7.60 11.74
N LEU A 36 16.35 -6.87 10.92
CA LEU A 36 17.79 -6.74 11.13
C LEU A 36 18.14 -6.05 12.44
N SER A 37 17.39 -5.01 12.84
CA SER A 37 17.59 -4.34 14.13
C SER A 37 17.38 -5.28 15.33
N GLN A 38 16.43 -6.21 15.23
CA GLN A 38 16.17 -7.24 16.24
C GLN A 38 17.30 -8.26 16.30
N ILE A 39 17.76 -8.77 15.15
CA ILE A 39 18.87 -9.73 15.07
C ILE A 39 20.15 -9.13 15.67
N ARG A 40 20.40 -7.84 15.41
CA ARG A 40 21.58 -7.12 15.90
C ARG A 40 21.47 -6.67 17.35
N LYS A 41 20.32 -6.87 18.01
CA LYS A 41 20.03 -6.40 19.38
C LYS A 41 20.32 -4.91 19.55
N GLU A 42 19.96 -4.10 18.55
CA GLU A 42 20.07 -2.65 18.65
C GLU A 42 19.21 -2.15 19.82
N SER A 43 19.64 -1.09 20.52
CA SER A 43 19.03 -0.62 21.78
C SER A 43 17.52 -0.37 21.67
N ASP A 44 17.08 0.09 20.50
CA ASP A 44 15.68 0.39 20.19
C ASP A 44 14.84 -0.84 19.81
N SER A 45 15.45 -2.02 19.66
CA SER A 45 14.77 -3.24 19.23
C SER A 45 14.00 -3.94 20.36
N SER A 46 14.15 -3.48 21.62
CA SER A 46 13.51 -4.07 22.80
C SER A 46 11.99 -3.76 22.89
N PHE A 47 11.48 -2.83 22.10
CA PHE A 47 10.07 -2.46 22.10
C PHE A 47 9.42 -2.71 20.73
N PRO A 48 8.13 -3.10 20.69
CA PRO A 48 7.41 -3.28 19.43
C PRO A 48 7.30 -1.95 18.67
N ARG A 49 8.06 -1.83 17.57
CA ARG A 49 7.96 -0.69 16.63
C ARG A 49 6.72 -0.84 15.76
N LYS A 50 5.94 0.24 15.65
CA LYS A 50 4.84 0.39 14.68
C LYS A 50 5.21 1.47 13.67
N VAL A 51 5.18 1.11 12.39
CA VAL A 51 5.43 2.03 11.27
C VAL A 51 4.15 2.12 10.43
N LEU A 52 3.62 3.34 10.25
CA LEU A 52 2.48 3.58 9.38
C LEU A 52 3.00 4.05 8.01
N LEU A 53 2.69 3.30 6.97
CA LEU A 53 3.01 3.66 5.59
C LEU A 53 1.75 4.18 4.90
N GLN A 54 1.88 5.34 4.24
CA GLN A 54 0.75 6.02 3.62
C GLN A 54 0.36 5.31 2.31
N PRO A 55 -0.86 4.75 2.20
CA PRO A 55 -1.37 4.26 0.92
C PRO A 55 -1.74 5.41 -0.01
N LYS A 56 -1.85 5.11 -1.31
CA LYS A 56 -2.27 6.07 -2.34
C LYS A 56 -3.53 5.60 -3.04
N LEU A 57 -4.48 6.51 -3.30
CA LEU A 57 -5.62 6.22 -4.17
C LEU A 57 -5.23 6.47 -5.63
N VAL A 58 -5.28 5.42 -6.45
CA VAL A 58 -5.05 5.50 -7.90
C VAL A 58 -6.40 5.51 -8.58
N VAL A 59 -6.79 6.69 -9.09
CA VAL A 59 -8.09 6.92 -9.73
C VAL A 59 -8.05 6.48 -11.19
N ARG A 60 -8.99 5.62 -11.57
CA ARG A 60 -9.20 5.14 -12.94
C ARG A 60 -10.70 5.24 -13.34
N LYS A 61 -11.13 4.43 -14.31
CA LYS A 61 -12.45 4.54 -14.96
C LYS A 61 -13.57 3.78 -14.25
N SER A 62 -13.28 3.00 -13.20
CA SER A 62 -14.31 2.25 -12.45
C SER A 62 -15.04 3.06 -11.38
N THR A 63 -14.72 4.34 -11.20
CA THR A 63 -15.36 5.27 -10.25
C THR A 63 -15.87 6.51 -10.97
N ALA A 64 -17.05 7.00 -10.59
CA ALA A 64 -17.65 8.21 -11.12
C ALA A 64 -18.37 8.98 -9.99
N LYS A 65 -18.67 10.26 -10.23
CA LYS A 65 -19.49 11.07 -9.32
C LYS A 65 -20.91 10.48 -9.25
N PRO A 66 -21.56 10.50 -8.08
CA PRO A 66 -22.97 10.11 -7.97
C PRO A 66 -23.84 11.07 -8.79
N ARG A 67 -24.99 10.57 -9.27
CA ARG A 67 -25.99 11.43 -9.93
C ARG A 67 -26.47 12.46 -8.91
N LYS A 68 -26.55 13.73 -9.31
CA LYS A 68 -27.19 14.76 -8.47
C LYS A 68 -28.67 14.37 -8.28
N PRO A 69 -29.25 14.68 -7.09
CA PRO A 69 -30.66 14.43 -6.84
C PRO A 69 -31.55 15.14 -7.88
#